data_AF-W1X633-F1
#
_entry.id   AF-W1X633-F1
#
_cell.length_a   1.000
_cell.length_b   1.000
_cell.length_c   1.000
_cell.angle_alpha   90.00
_cell.angle_beta   90.00
_cell.angle_gamma   90.00
#
_symmetry.space_group_name_H-M   'P 1'
#
loop_
_entity.id
_entity.type
_entity.pdbx_description
1 polymer ?
#
loop_
_entity_poly.entity_id
_entity_poly.type
_entity_poly.pdbx_seq_one_letter_code
_entity_poly.pdbx_strand_id
1 'polypeptide(L)'
;ARNAIRHSKASGSDYGTKREIITANKDKYSISAMCRWLKIPRSSYYYKAVEPVPEAELGEKIKSIFLESKSRYGAGKIKKCLEVQGINLSRRRIRRI
;
A
#
# COMPACT_ATOMS: atom_id res chain seq x y z
N ALA A 1 -0.36 17.04 32.79
CA ALA A 1 -1.45 16.88 31.80
C ALA A 1 -1.51 15.42 31.37
N ARG A 2 -2.58 14.69 31.73
CA ARG A 2 -2.72 13.26 31.42
C ARG A 2 -3.08 13.14 29.95
N ASN A 3 -2.19 12.56 29.14
CA ASN A 3 -2.48 12.25 27.74
C ASN A 3 -3.67 11.30 27.69
N ALA A 4 -4.79 11.80 27.18
CA ALA A 4 -5.99 11.04 26.92
C ALA A 4 -5.67 10.01 25.82
N ILE A 5 -5.29 8.81 26.22
CA ILE A 5 -5.26 7.65 25.33
C ILE A 5 -6.71 7.39 24.94
N ARG A 6 -7.10 7.93 23.79
CA ARG A 6 -8.39 7.66 23.15
C ARG A 6 -8.43 6.18 22.80
N HIS A 7 -8.97 5.36 23.68
CA HIS A 7 -9.31 3.98 23.35
C HIS A 7 -10.59 4.01 22.51
N SER A 8 -10.45 3.83 21.20
CA SER A 8 -11.59 3.68 20.30
C SER A 8 -12.36 2.39 20.60
N LYS A 9 -13.69 2.48 20.50
CA LYS A 9 -14.68 1.43 20.82
C LYS A 9 -14.26 0.02 20.41
N ALA A 10 -14.49 -0.92 21.34
CA ALA A 10 -14.41 -2.35 21.09
C ALA A 10 -15.41 -2.79 20.00
N SER A 11 -14.89 -3.04 18.81
CA SER A 11 -15.49 -3.99 17.87
C SER A 11 -14.48 -5.12 17.71
N GLY A 12 -14.90 -6.38 17.84
CA GLY A 12 -14.02 -7.55 17.85
C GLY A 12 -13.21 -7.80 16.57
N SER A 13 -13.24 -6.86 15.61
CA SER A 13 -12.72 -6.96 14.25
C SER A 13 -11.54 -6.04 13.92
N ASP A 14 -11.09 -5.14 14.80
CA ASP A 14 -9.95 -4.28 14.43
C ASP A 14 -8.63 -5.05 14.42
N TYR A 15 -8.17 -5.41 13.21
CA TYR A 15 -6.87 -6.01 12.99
C TYR A 15 -5.72 -5.05 13.31
N GLY A 16 -5.93 -3.72 13.25
CA GLY A 16 -4.93 -2.70 13.58
C GLY A 16 -4.44 -2.86 15.01
N THR A 17 -5.35 -2.68 15.97
CA THR A 17 -5.07 -2.84 17.41
C THR A 17 -4.46 -4.21 17.73
N LYS A 18 -4.97 -5.29 17.14
CA LYS A 18 -4.44 -6.64 17.36
C LYS A 18 -3.01 -6.80 16.83
N ARG A 19 -2.66 -6.18 15.69
CA ARG A 19 -1.28 -6.16 15.18
C ARG A 19 -0.33 -5.37 16.07
N GLU A 20 -0.79 -4.27 16.66
CA GLU A 20 0.02 -3.47 17.61
C GLU A 20 0.37 -4.28 18.85
N ILE A 21 -0.61 -4.99 19.42
CA ILE A 21 -0.39 -5.90 20.56
C ILE A 21 0.65 -6.98 20.23
N ILE A 22 0.53 -7.61 19.05
CA ILE A 22 1.49 -8.63 18.59
C ILE A 22 2.88 -8.01 18.42
N THR A 23 2.95 -6.81 17.84
CA THR A 23 4.23 -6.13 17.59
C THR A 23 4.94 -5.76 18.89
N ALA A 24 4.20 -5.31 19.90
CA ALA A 24 4.74 -4.98 21.23
C ALA A 24 5.24 -6.21 22.00
N ASN A 25 4.74 -7.41 21.68
CA ASN A 25 5.01 -8.65 22.41
C ASN A 25 5.82 -9.67 21.60
N LYS A 26 6.29 -9.31 20.40
CA LYS A 26 6.99 -10.20 19.46
C LYS A 26 8.29 -10.79 20.02
N ASP A 27 8.94 -10.09 20.95
CA ASP A 27 10.22 -10.50 21.53
C ASP A 27 10.03 -11.56 22.64
N LYS A 28 8.82 -11.63 23.21
CA LYS A 28 8.47 -12.56 24.31
C LYS A 28 7.69 -13.78 23.83
N TYR A 29 6.90 -13.64 22.77
CA TYR A 29 6.01 -14.70 22.29
C TYR A 29 6.10 -14.89 20.78
N SER A 30 5.82 -16.10 20.31
CA SER A 30 5.75 -16.36 18.88
C SER A 30 4.55 -15.63 18.25
N ILE A 31 4.80 -14.96 17.12
CA ILE A 31 3.75 -14.30 16.30
C ILE A 31 2.62 -15.29 15.97
N SER A 32 2.97 -16.56 15.66
CA SER A 32 2.00 -17.63 15.37
C SER A 32 1.02 -17.85 16.52
N ALA A 33 1.53 -17.92 17.76
CA ALA A 33 0.70 -18.17 18.93
C ALA A 33 -0.20 -16.98 19.23
N MET A 34 0.33 -15.76 19.16
CA MET A 34 -0.45 -14.55 19.41
C MET A 34 -1.54 -14.34 18.34
N CYS A 35 -1.27 -14.61 17.06
CA CYS A 35 -2.30 -14.55 16.02
C CYS A 35 -3.45 -15.54 16.29
N ARG A 36 -3.13 -16.78 16.72
CA ARG A 36 -4.14 -17.77 17.10
C ARG A 36 -4.95 -17.31 18.31
N TRP A 37 -4.29 -16.77 19.33
CA TRP A 37 -4.92 -16.29 20.55
C TRP A 37 -5.88 -15.13 20.31
N LEU A 38 -5.47 -14.14 19.49
CA LEU A 38 -6.28 -12.97 19.12
C LEU A 38 -7.32 -13.24 18.03
N LYS A 39 -7.40 -14.49 17.54
CA LYS A 39 -8.28 -14.94 16.45
C LYS A 39 -8.11 -14.08 15.19
N ILE A 40 -6.86 -13.87 14.75
CA ILE A 40 -6.53 -13.20 13.49
C ILE A 40 -5.71 -14.12 12.59
N PRO A 41 -5.89 -14.06 11.25
CA PRO A 41 -5.05 -14.80 10.34
C PRO A 41 -3.62 -14.23 10.37
N ARG A 42 -2.62 -15.11 10.33
CA ARG A 42 -1.20 -14.72 10.29
C ARG A 42 -0.87 -13.77 9.13
N SER A 43 -1.56 -13.95 7.99
CA SER A 43 -1.41 -13.08 6.81
C SER A 43 -1.72 -11.61 7.13
N SER A 44 -2.67 -11.34 8.03
CA SER A 44 -3.02 -9.98 8.44
C SER A 44 -1.83 -9.26 9.09
N TYR A 45 -1.00 -9.96 9.86
CA TYR A 45 0.19 -9.39 10.51
C TYR A 45 1.27 -8.99 9.51
N TYR A 46 1.57 -9.86 8.54
CA TYR A 46 2.61 -9.60 7.53
C TYR A 46 2.13 -8.71 6.39
N TYR A 47 0.83 -8.46 6.27
CA TYR A 47 0.29 -7.56 5.28
C TYR A 47 0.78 -6.13 5.52
N LYS A 48 1.55 -5.60 4.57
CA LYS A 48 1.92 -4.19 4.51
C LYS A 48 1.14 -3.56 3.35
N ALA A 49 0.32 -2.57 3.66
CA ALA A 49 -0.27 -1.75 2.60
C ALA A 49 0.86 -1.00 1.90
N VAL A 50 0.95 -1.14 0.58
CA VAL A 50 1.80 -0.28 -0.24
C VAL A 50 1.05 1.04 -0.39
N GLU A 51 1.69 2.16 -0.07
CA GLU A 51 1.05 3.46 -0.27
C GLU A 51 0.74 3.65 -1.75
N PRO A 52 -0.52 4.00 -2.10
CA PRO A 52 -0.88 4.22 -3.48
C PRO A 52 -0.18 5.47 -4.00
N VAL A 53 0.57 5.35 -5.09
CA VAL A 53 1.06 6.52 -5.82
C VAL A 53 -0.15 7.30 -6.31
N PRO A 54 -0.26 8.62 -5.99
CA PRO A 54 -1.40 9.43 -6.36
C PRO A 54 -1.59 9.45 -7.89
N GLU A 55 -2.84 9.31 -8.33
CA GLU A 55 -3.15 9.22 -9.76
C GLU A 55 -2.85 10.51 -10.52
N ALA A 56 -2.92 11.67 -9.84
CA ALA A 56 -2.60 12.97 -10.43
C ALA A 56 -1.14 13.05 -10.91
N GLU A 57 -0.18 12.70 -10.05
CA GLU A 57 1.25 12.71 -10.38
C GLU A 57 1.57 11.73 -11.52
N LEU A 58 0.92 10.56 -11.52
CA LEU A 58 1.07 9.58 -12.60
C LEU A 58 0.50 10.11 -13.92
N GLY A 59 -0.64 10.79 -13.87
CA GLY A 59 -1.25 11.42 -15.03
C GLY A 59 -0.41 12.51 -15.64
N GLU A 60 0.20 13.37 -14.83
CA GLU A 60 1.13 14.39 -15.31
C GLU A 60 2.35 13.79 -16.00
N LYS A 61 2.95 12.74 -15.41
CA LYS A 61 4.07 12.01 -16.03
C LYS A 61 3.69 11.32 -17.34
N ILE A 62 2.51 10.71 -17.42
CA ILE A 62 2.04 10.07 -18.65
C ILE A 62 1.81 11.12 -19.74
N LYS A 63 1.18 12.25 -19.40
CA LYS A 63 0.93 13.36 -20.31
C LYS A 63 2.24 14.00 -20.80
N SER A 64 3.22 14.18 -19.93
CA SER A 64 4.52 14.74 -20.33
C SER A 64 5.24 13.85 -21.34
N ILE A 65 5.34 12.54 -21.08
CA ILE A 65 5.94 11.56 -22.00
C ILE A 65 5.18 11.53 -23.34
N PHE A 66 3.85 11.59 -23.29
CA PHE A 66 3.02 11.59 -24.49
C PHE A 66 3.30 12.83 -25.35
N LEU A 67 3.32 14.01 -24.74
CA LEU A 67 3.56 15.29 -25.43
C LEU A 67 5.00 15.40 -25.95
N GLU A 68 5.99 14.97 -25.16
CA GLU A 68 7.40 14.90 -25.56
C GLU A 68 7.58 14.00 -26.79
N SER A 69 6.83 12.90 -26.86
CA SER A 69 6.83 12.00 -28.03
C SER A 69 6.06 12.54 -29.25
N LYS A 70 5.53 13.76 -29.20
CA LYS A 70 4.64 14.35 -30.21
C LYS A 70 3.42 13.45 -30.48
N SER A 71 2.83 12.90 -29.42
CA SER A 71 1.67 12.00 -29.50
C SER A 71 1.89 10.69 -30.24
N ARG A 72 3.14 10.30 -30.51
CA ARG A 72 3.48 9.04 -31.23
C ARG A 72 3.44 7.82 -30.34
N TYR A 73 3.63 7.99 -29.02
CA TYR A 73 3.74 6.88 -28.10
C TYR A 73 2.37 6.43 -27.61
N GLY A 74 2.02 5.18 -27.91
CA GLY A 74 0.91 4.50 -27.25
C GLY A 74 1.30 3.90 -25.89
N ALA A 75 0.33 3.36 -25.17
CA ALA A 75 0.50 2.82 -23.81
C ALA A 75 1.67 1.82 -23.65
N GLY A 76 2.02 1.07 -24.69
CA GLY A 76 3.17 0.15 -24.67
C GLY A 76 4.53 0.86 -24.62
N LYS A 77 4.70 1.96 -25.35
CA LYS A 77 5.94 2.75 -25.34
C LYS A 77 6.03 3.60 -24.08
N ILE A 78 4.92 4.21 -23.65
CA ILE A 78 4.83 4.95 -22.40
C ILE A 78 5.19 4.05 -21.20
N LYS A 79 4.71 2.80 -21.18
CA LYS A 79 5.10 1.82 -20.14
C LYS A 79 6.61 1.62 -20.06
N LYS A 80 7.29 1.45 -21.21
CA LYS A 80 8.75 1.29 -21.23
C LYS A 80 9.47 2.53 -20.69
N CYS A 81 9.02 3.73 -21.06
CA CYS A 81 9.56 4.98 -20.52
C CYS A 81 9.39 5.09 -19.00
N LEU A 82 8.22 4.70 -18.48
CA LEU A 82 7.94 4.69 -17.04
C LEU A 82 8.77 3.62 -16.30
N GLU A 83 8.98 2.45 -16.89
CA GLU A 83 9.83 1.40 -16.32
C GLU A 83 11.29 1.85 -16.18
N VAL A 84 11.81 2.60 -17.16
CA VAL A 84 13.15 3.21 -17.08
C VAL A 84 13.22 4.22 -15.93
N GLN A 85 12.13 4.91 -15.60
CA GLN A 85 12.01 5.81 -14.45
C GLN A 85 11.73 5.07 -13.13
N GLY A 86 11.75 3.74 -13.11
CA GLY A 86 11.48 2.91 -11.93
C GLY A 86 9.99 2.76 -11.59
N ILE A 87 9.08 3.21 -12.46
CA ILE A 87 7.63 3.18 -12.23
C ILE A 87 7.03 2.01 -13.02
N ASN A 88 6.62 0.96 -12.30
CA ASN A 88 5.95 -0.18 -12.91
C ASN A 88 4.42 0.00 -12.90
N LEU A 89 3.84 0.26 -14.08
CA LEU A 89 2.39 0.33 -14.28
C LEU A 89 1.92 -0.67 -15.32
N SER A 90 0.69 -1.17 -15.14
CA SER A 90 0.04 -2.02 -16.14
C SER A 90 -0.40 -1.18 -17.37
N ARG A 91 -0.38 -1.80 -18.55
CA ARG A 91 -0.89 -1.17 -19.80
C ARG A 91 -2.34 -0.70 -19.65
N ARG A 92 -3.15 -1.41 -18.86
CA ARG A 92 -4.56 -1.08 -18.64
C ARG A 92 -4.71 0.16 -17.75
N ARG A 93 -3.85 0.33 -16.74
CA ARG A 93 -3.82 1.54 -15.89
C ARG A 93 -3.37 2.75 -16.70
N ILE A 94 -2.31 2.62 -17.50
CA ILE A 94 -1.81 3.71 -18.37
C ILE A 94 -2.86 4.15 -19.38
N ARG A 95 -3.67 3.25 -19.94
CA ARG A 95 -4.73 3.61 -20.90
C ARG A 95 -5.92 4.36 -20.25
N ARG A 96 -6.15 4.11 -18.95
CA ARG A 96 -7.26 4.74 -18.22
C ARG A 96 -6.94 6.19 -17.88
N ILE A 97 -5.68 6.45 -17.60
CA ILE A 97 -5.11 7.77 -17.27
C ILE A 97 -4.89 8.55 -18.57
#